data_AF-A0A8B6FAY8-F1
#
_entry.id   AF-A0A8B6FAY8-F1
#
_cell.length_a   1.000
_cell.length_b   1.000
_cell.length_c   1.000
_cell.angle_alpha   90.00
_cell.angle_beta   90.00
_cell.angle_gamma   90.00
#
_symmetry.space_group_name_H-M   'P 1'
#
loop_
_entity.id
_entity.type
_entity.pdbx_description
1 polymer ?
#
loop_
_entity_poly.entity_id
_entity_poly.type
_entity_poly.pdbx_seq_one_letter_code
_entity_poly.pdbx_strand_id
1 'polypeptide(L)'
;MKKMNVSWNGFGVEGAISLCDALKHNQVLEELNVMNCRLTTEAAVLIGKGLAVNETTALKVIKIGKNPMQSAGCYGICAAILRNPNCVLEEIDFEDVLVNKDFEEIFKQVKEQLPNIKMKHGGMEPPQKPKAKIHPMVKLMNYIEKNNLKLIDFFSQLDKDGSMCISYDEFEQGLEENGIKLTKEEIELLLEELDSDGDGDINFSELATGHTEFKERTDNINTILTASQPRPLTT
;
A
#
# COMPACT_ATOMS: atom_id res chain seq x y z
N MET A 1 17.67 0.31 32.99
CA MET A 1 18.49 1.04 31.99
C MET A 1 17.61 2.09 31.33
N LYS A 2 18.03 3.36 31.22
CA LYS A 2 17.20 4.46 30.69
C LYS A 2 17.39 4.75 29.20
N LYS A 3 18.55 4.40 28.65
CA LYS A 3 18.87 4.61 27.23
C LYS A 3 19.37 3.33 26.63
N MET A 4 18.85 2.96 25.48
CA MET A 4 19.22 1.75 24.76
C MET A 4 19.47 2.13 23.29
N ASN A 5 20.69 1.87 22.83
CA ASN A 5 21.06 2.05 21.44
C ASN A 5 21.46 0.70 20.86
N VAL A 6 20.66 0.23 19.92
CA VAL A 6 20.89 -0.98 19.14
C VAL A 6 20.83 -0.68 17.64
N SER A 7 21.13 0.56 17.25
CA SER A 7 21.25 0.95 15.84
C SER A 7 22.32 0.12 15.11
N TRP A 8 22.22 0.03 13.78
CA TRP A 8 23.14 -0.72 12.93
C TRP A 8 23.19 -2.22 13.22
N ASN A 9 22.06 -2.81 13.63
CA ASN A 9 21.91 -4.25 13.82
C ASN A 9 20.88 -4.83 12.85
N GLY A 10 21.06 -6.06 12.39
CA GLY A 10 20.11 -6.73 11.50
C GLY A 10 18.86 -7.25 12.22
N PHE A 11 18.04 -6.37 12.83
CA PHE A 11 16.84 -6.79 13.58
C PHE A 11 15.75 -7.34 12.67
N GLY A 12 15.49 -6.68 11.53
CA GLY A 12 14.39 -7.06 10.66
C GLY A 12 13.03 -7.03 11.38
N VAL A 13 12.09 -7.84 10.91
CA VAL A 13 10.73 -7.88 11.46
C VAL A 13 10.71 -8.64 12.80
N GLU A 14 11.50 -9.69 12.93
CA GLU A 14 11.58 -10.54 14.13
C GLU A 14 12.05 -9.74 15.35
N GLY A 15 13.06 -8.89 15.16
CA GLY A 15 13.51 -7.97 16.18
C GLY A 15 12.46 -6.93 16.56
N ALA A 16 11.64 -6.49 15.58
CA ALA A 16 10.53 -5.58 15.82
C ALA A 16 9.39 -6.21 16.62
N ILE A 17 9.12 -7.52 16.44
CA ILE A 17 8.18 -8.29 17.28
C ILE A 17 8.66 -8.28 18.73
N SER A 18 9.94 -8.59 18.94
CA SER A 18 10.54 -8.61 20.28
C SER A 18 10.50 -7.24 20.95
N LEU A 19 10.82 -6.18 20.18
CA LEU A 19 10.70 -4.79 20.65
C LEU A 19 9.27 -4.39 20.94
N CYS A 20 8.30 -4.80 20.11
CA CYS A 20 6.88 -4.56 20.35
C CYS A 20 6.51 -5.09 21.73
N ASP A 21 6.77 -6.37 22.00
CA ASP A 21 6.43 -7.00 23.28
C ASP A 21 7.15 -6.34 24.47
N ALA A 22 8.43 -6.01 24.32
CA ALA A 22 9.17 -5.29 25.36
C ALA A 22 8.59 -3.88 25.62
N LEU A 23 8.19 -3.17 24.56
CA LEU A 23 7.64 -1.83 24.65
C LEU A 23 6.27 -1.81 25.31
N LYS A 24 5.44 -2.86 25.20
CA LYS A 24 4.14 -2.96 25.90
C LYS A 24 4.29 -2.81 27.41
N HIS A 25 5.41 -3.29 27.96
CA HIS A 25 5.67 -3.36 29.39
C HIS A 25 6.77 -2.40 29.85
N ASN A 26 7.26 -1.52 28.97
CA ASN A 26 8.36 -0.64 29.31
C ASN A 26 7.94 0.45 30.32
N GLN A 27 8.59 0.48 31.48
CA GLN A 27 8.36 1.49 32.52
C GLN A 27 9.59 2.37 32.82
N VAL A 28 10.73 2.07 32.21
CA VAL A 28 12.03 2.67 32.62
C VAL A 28 12.84 3.23 31.46
N LEU A 29 12.72 2.64 30.26
CA LEU A 29 13.45 3.11 29.10
C LEU A 29 12.88 4.45 28.63
N GLU A 30 13.73 5.47 28.58
CA GLU A 30 13.42 6.84 28.18
C GLU A 30 13.88 7.13 26.74
N GLU A 31 14.95 6.49 26.27
CA GLU A 31 15.46 6.64 24.90
C GLU A 31 15.72 5.29 24.25
N LEU A 32 15.09 5.05 23.09
CA LEU A 32 15.32 3.89 22.24
C LEU A 32 15.86 4.34 20.88
N ASN A 33 17.02 3.81 20.50
CA ASN A 33 17.60 4.01 19.18
C ASN A 33 17.74 2.67 18.45
N VAL A 34 16.98 2.53 17.37
CA VAL A 34 16.89 1.38 16.46
C VAL A 34 17.11 1.81 15.00
N MET A 35 17.88 2.89 14.80
CA MET A 35 18.18 3.38 13.45
C MET A 35 18.99 2.36 12.65
N ASN A 36 18.74 2.31 11.34
CA ASN A 36 19.47 1.42 10.43
C ASN A 36 19.48 -0.05 10.86
N CYS A 37 18.29 -0.54 11.22
CA CYS A 37 18.05 -1.89 11.68
C CYS A 37 17.29 -2.78 10.69
N ARG A 38 17.19 -2.34 9.42
CA ARG A 38 16.39 -2.95 8.34
C ARG A 38 14.91 -3.12 8.70
N LEU A 39 14.36 -2.16 9.44
CA LEU A 39 12.94 -2.15 9.82
C LEU A 39 12.08 -1.74 8.62
N THR A 40 11.31 -2.69 8.08
CA THR A 40 10.32 -2.44 7.03
C THR A 40 9.10 -1.69 7.59
N THR A 41 8.15 -1.35 6.71
CA THR A 41 6.87 -0.77 7.11
C THR A 41 6.15 -1.62 8.15
N GLU A 42 6.13 -2.95 7.96
CA GLU A 42 5.53 -3.90 8.89
C GLU A 42 6.20 -3.85 10.27
N ALA A 43 7.54 -3.83 10.30
CA ALA A 43 8.32 -3.73 11.53
C ALA A 43 7.99 -2.44 12.31
N ALA A 44 7.89 -1.30 11.62
CA ALA A 44 7.48 -0.04 12.25
C ALA A 44 6.06 -0.09 12.82
N VAL A 45 5.12 -0.70 12.11
CA VAL A 45 3.74 -0.89 12.61
C VAL A 45 3.73 -1.77 13.86
N LEU A 46 4.54 -2.83 13.92
CA LEU A 46 4.66 -3.67 15.11
C LEU A 46 5.22 -2.88 16.30
N ILE A 47 6.28 -2.11 16.12
CA ILE A 47 6.81 -1.22 17.15
C ILE A 47 5.73 -0.23 17.63
N GLY A 48 4.97 0.34 16.68
CA GLY A 48 3.82 1.19 16.97
C GLY A 48 2.77 0.50 17.82
N LYS A 49 2.42 -0.77 17.54
CA LYS A 49 1.47 -1.53 18.38
C LYS A 49 1.95 -1.63 19.83
N GLY A 50 3.25 -1.84 20.05
CA GLY A 50 3.84 -1.85 21.40
C GLY A 50 3.70 -0.50 22.11
N LEU A 51 3.96 0.59 21.40
CA LEU A 51 3.79 1.96 21.92
C LEU A 51 2.32 2.30 22.22
N ALA A 52 1.39 1.84 21.39
CA ALA A 52 -0.04 2.16 21.50
C ALA A 52 -0.68 1.62 22.79
N VAL A 53 -0.21 0.47 23.27
CA VAL A 53 -0.81 -0.22 24.43
C VAL A 53 -0.07 0.04 25.75
N ASN A 54 1.11 0.68 25.71
CA ASN A 54 1.87 0.93 26.94
C ASN A 54 1.30 2.14 27.70
N GLU A 55 0.47 1.85 28.69
CA GLU A 55 -0.17 2.85 29.56
C GLU A 55 0.80 3.55 30.51
N THR A 56 1.95 2.94 30.81
CA THR A 56 2.93 3.42 31.79
C THR A 56 4.27 3.80 31.14
N THR A 57 4.23 4.23 29.87
CA THR A 57 5.45 4.44 29.09
C THR A 57 6.29 5.57 29.67
N ALA A 58 7.57 5.28 29.93
CA ALA A 58 8.58 6.29 30.26
C ALA A 58 9.32 6.79 29.01
N LEU A 59 8.98 6.29 27.81
CA LEU A 59 9.74 6.55 26.60
C LEU A 59 9.51 7.99 26.12
N LYS A 60 10.59 8.77 26.10
CA LYS A 60 10.63 10.17 25.69
C LYS A 60 11.18 10.34 24.28
N VAL A 61 12.10 9.48 23.87
CA VAL A 61 12.79 9.60 22.58
C VAL A 61 12.78 8.26 21.87
N ILE A 62 12.29 8.25 20.63
CA ILE A 62 12.42 7.10 19.73
C ILE A 62 13.13 7.53 18.44
N LYS A 63 14.23 6.84 18.13
CA LYS A 63 14.99 7.02 16.89
C LYS A 63 14.88 5.77 16.04
N ILE A 64 14.14 5.87 14.95
CA ILE A 64 13.81 4.76 14.05
C ILE A 64 14.10 5.09 12.58
N GLY A 65 14.70 6.25 12.29
CA GLY A 65 15.17 6.65 10.98
C GLY A 65 16.21 5.71 10.35
N LYS A 66 16.60 6.01 9.11
CA LYS A 66 17.52 5.21 8.28
C LYS A 66 17.04 3.76 8.11
N ASN A 67 15.74 3.55 8.13
CA ASN A 67 15.09 2.25 7.95
C ASN A 67 14.15 2.30 6.74
N PRO A 68 13.98 1.19 5.99
CA PRO A 68 13.11 1.12 4.82
C PRO A 68 11.61 1.03 5.21
N MET A 69 11.17 1.86 6.15
CA MET A 69 9.82 1.84 6.69
C MET A 69 8.81 2.63 5.83
N GLN A 70 9.30 3.45 4.90
CA GLN A 70 8.51 4.33 4.02
C GLN A 70 7.64 5.31 4.83
N SER A 71 6.93 6.23 4.15
CA SER A 71 5.99 7.13 4.81
C SER A 71 4.92 6.36 5.61
N ALA A 72 4.45 5.22 5.10
CA ALA A 72 3.45 4.38 5.75
C ALA A 72 3.88 3.86 7.13
N GLY A 73 5.18 3.55 7.31
CA GLY A 73 5.71 3.13 8.61
C GLY A 73 5.73 4.29 9.60
N CYS A 74 6.14 5.48 9.16
CA CYS A 74 6.11 6.70 9.97
C CYS A 74 4.67 7.03 10.41
N TYR A 75 3.72 6.93 9.47
CA TYR A 75 2.30 7.07 9.75
C TYR A 75 1.83 6.07 10.82
N GLY A 76 2.24 4.80 10.71
CA GLY A 76 1.90 3.77 11.70
C GLY A 76 2.36 4.10 13.13
N ILE A 77 3.55 4.69 13.28
CA ILE A 77 4.05 5.19 14.57
C ILE A 77 3.21 6.37 15.07
N CYS A 78 2.90 7.35 14.23
CA CYS A 78 2.03 8.48 14.60
C CYS A 78 0.62 8.02 15.01
N ALA A 79 0.02 7.08 14.27
CA ALA A 79 -1.27 6.49 14.59
C ALA A 79 -1.24 5.70 15.91
N ALA A 80 -0.11 5.09 16.26
CA ALA A 80 0.07 4.46 17.57
C ALA A 80 0.08 5.49 18.71
N ILE A 81 0.76 6.62 18.52
CA ILE A 81 0.80 7.70 19.51
C ILE A 81 -0.59 8.26 19.76
N LEU A 82 -1.37 8.50 18.70
CA LEU A 82 -2.75 8.99 18.81
C LEU A 82 -3.69 8.03 19.56
N ARG A 83 -3.39 6.73 19.51
CA ARG A 83 -4.15 5.71 20.26
C ARG A 83 -3.72 5.59 21.71
N ASN A 84 -2.56 6.14 22.09
CA ASN A 84 -2.07 6.12 23.46
C ASN A 84 -2.18 7.52 24.10
N PRO A 85 -3.27 7.82 24.84
CA PRO A 85 -3.43 9.12 25.51
C PRO A 85 -2.37 9.38 26.59
N ASN A 86 -1.70 8.33 27.09
CA ASN A 86 -0.64 8.41 28.10
C ASN A 86 0.75 8.52 27.46
N CYS A 87 0.85 8.67 26.13
CA CYS A 87 2.13 8.83 25.46
C CYS A 87 2.84 10.10 25.97
N VAL A 88 4.12 9.98 26.30
CA VAL A 88 4.97 11.08 26.80
C VAL A 88 6.17 11.36 25.89
N LEU A 89 6.09 10.95 24.62
CA LEU A 89 7.17 11.17 23.66
C LEU A 89 7.42 12.67 23.46
N GLU A 90 8.70 13.04 23.56
CA GLU A 90 9.22 14.38 23.36
C GLU A 90 9.94 14.49 22.01
N GLU A 91 10.47 13.40 21.47
CA GLU A 91 11.16 13.38 20.17
C GLU A 91 10.92 12.07 19.39
N ILE A 92 10.62 12.23 18.11
CA ILE A 92 10.57 11.14 17.12
C ILE A 92 11.57 11.46 16.00
N ASP A 93 12.49 10.53 15.76
CA ASP A 93 13.50 10.68 14.72
C ASP A 93 13.29 9.65 13.59
N PHE A 94 12.80 10.13 12.45
CA PHE A 94 12.66 9.42 11.19
C PHE A 94 13.72 9.88 10.16
N GLU A 95 14.93 10.28 10.59
CA GLU A 95 16.05 10.67 9.70
C GLU A 95 16.13 9.79 8.44
N ASP A 96 16.38 10.39 7.27
CA ASP A 96 16.45 9.72 5.96
C ASP A 96 15.20 8.92 5.51
N VAL A 97 14.04 9.13 6.13
CA VAL A 97 12.77 8.61 5.62
C VAL A 97 11.97 9.75 4.98
N LEU A 98 11.68 9.62 3.68
CA LEU A 98 10.77 10.53 2.99
C LEU A 98 9.33 10.29 3.46
N VAL A 99 8.58 11.38 3.65
CA VAL A 99 7.19 11.33 4.12
C VAL A 99 6.23 11.99 3.13
N ASN A 100 4.98 11.55 3.13
CA ASN A 100 3.95 12.05 2.22
C ASN A 100 2.96 13.00 2.93
N LYS A 101 1.97 13.51 2.18
CA LYS A 101 0.96 14.43 2.70
C LYS A 101 0.12 13.81 3.83
N ASP A 102 -0.22 12.53 3.73
CA ASP A 102 -0.99 11.82 4.76
C ASP A 102 -0.22 11.79 6.10
N PHE A 103 1.10 11.63 6.04
CA PHE A 103 1.96 11.74 7.22
C PHE A 103 1.93 13.16 7.83
N GLU A 104 2.02 14.21 7.01
CA GLU A 104 1.93 15.59 7.53
C GLU A 104 0.59 15.84 8.22
N GLU A 105 -0.51 15.31 7.67
CA GLU A 105 -1.85 15.44 8.24
C GLU A 105 -1.99 14.72 9.58
N ILE A 106 -1.54 13.46 9.70
CA ILE A 106 -1.59 12.76 10.98
C ILE A 106 -0.63 13.36 12.01
N PHE A 107 0.53 13.88 11.57
CA PHE A 107 1.47 14.49 12.50
C PHE A 107 0.95 15.82 13.09
N LYS A 108 0.10 16.55 12.37
CA LYS A 108 -0.63 17.71 12.94
C LYS A 108 -1.51 17.27 14.12
N GLN A 109 -2.24 16.17 13.98
CA GLN A 109 -3.04 15.61 15.08
C GLN A 109 -2.15 15.17 16.26
N VAL A 110 -0.99 14.56 15.97
CA VAL A 110 -0.02 14.18 17.02
C VAL A 110 0.45 15.42 17.79
N LYS A 111 0.67 16.56 17.11
CA LYS A 111 1.02 17.82 17.78
C LYS A 111 -0.11 18.40 18.63
N GLU A 112 -1.37 18.16 18.28
CA GLU A 112 -2.51 18.56 19.13
C GLU A 112 -2.49 17.78 20.45
N GLN A 113 -2.18 16.48 20.41
CA GLN A 113 -2.04 15.65 21.60
C GLN A 113 -0.73 15.91 22.37
N LEU A 114 0.38 16.13 21.67
CA LEU A 114 1.73 16.32 22.24
C LEU A 114 2.35 17.64 21.70
N PRO A 115 1.98 18.81 22.25
CA PRO A 115 2.37 20.11 21.69
C PRO A 115 3.88 20.38 21.58
N ASN A 116 4.66 19.75 22.46
CA ASN A 116 6.12 19.95 22.53
C ASN A 116 6.92 18.89 21.76
N ILE A 117 6.26 17.97 21.05
CA ILE A 117 6.95 16.89 20.34
C ILE A 117 7.81 17.42 19.20
N LYS A 118 9.08 17.00 19.19
CA LYS A 118 10.03 17.27 18.13
C LYS A 118 9.98 16.12 17.12
N MET A 119 10.07 16.46 15.84
CA MET A 119 10.06 15.46 14.77
C MET A 119 11.11 15.79 13.71
N LYS A 120 11.85 14.77 13.30
CA LYS A 120 12.81 14.81 12.19
C LYS A 120 12.42 13.77 11.16
N HIS A 121 12.58 14.09 9.88
CA HIS A 121 12.37 13.18 8.76
C HIS A 121 13.29 13.58 7.59
N GLY A 122 13.42 12.71 6.59
CA GLY A 122 14.28 12.91 5.41
C GLY A 122 13.77 13.93 4.38
N GLY A 123 12.70 14.67 4.69
CA GLY A 123 12.00 15.56 3.77
C GLY A 123 10.69 14.98 3.23
N MET A 124 10.04 15.73 2.34
CA MET A 124 8.80 15.31 1.68
C MET A 124 9.12 14.45 0.46
N GLU A 125 8.32 13.40 0.25
CA GLU A 125 8.30 12.71 -1.02
C GLU A 125 8.01 13.73 -2.15
N PRO A 126 8.70 13.62 -3.30
CA PRO A 126 8.36 14.44 -4.44
C PRO A 126 6.88 14.24 -4.79
N PRO A 127 6.16 15.29 -5.21
CA PRO A 127 4.76 15.17 -5.60
C PRO A 127 4.65 14.09 -6.66
N GLN A 128 4.05 12.95 -6.27
CA GLN A 128 3.78 11.88 -7.21
C GLN A 128 2.78 12.45 -8.21
N LYS A 129 3.14 12.51 -9.49
CA LYS A 129 2.14 12.72 -10.55
C LYS A 129 1.04 11.67 -10.29
N PRO A 130 -0.25 12.04 -10.37
CA PRO A 130 -1.31 11.05 -10.22
C PRO A 130 -0.97 9.89 -11.15
N LYS A 131 -0.70 8.72 -10.58
CA LYS A 131 -0.45 7.52 -11.39
C LYS A 131 -1.69 7.41 -12.26
N ALA A 132 -1.52 7.44 -13.57
CA ALA A 132 -2.64 7.27 -14.49
C ALA A 132 -3.38 6.01 -14.02
N LYS A 133 -4.67 6.14 -13.68
CA LYS A 133 -5.46 5.01 -13.21
C LYS A 133 -5.34 3.95 -14.30
N ILE A 134 -4.74 2.81 -13.95
CA ILE A 134 -4.60 1.69 -14.88
C ILE A 134 -6.01 1.20 -15.13
N HIS A 135 -6.40 1.16 -16.41
CA HIS A 135 -7.72 0.71 -16.82
C HIS A 135 -8.04 -0.69 -16.24
N PRO A 136 -9.24 -0.95 -15.71
CA PRO A 136 -9.59 -2.25 -15.12
C PRO A 136 -9.35 -3.43 -16.06
N MET A 137 -9.65 -3.28 -17.36
CA MET A 137 -9.33 -4.30 -18.38
C MET A 137 -7.85 -4.67 -18.40
N VAL A 138 -6.93 -3.70 -18.23
CA VAL A 138 -5.48 -3.99 -18.16
C VAL A 138 -5.15 -4.83 -16.94
N LYS A 139 -5.79 -4.57 -15.79
CA LYS A 139 -5.57 -5.36 -14.58
C LYS A 139 -6.03 -6.81 -14.77
N LEU A 140 -7.19 -7.00 -15.41
CA LEU A 140 -7.75 -8.31 -15.73
C LEU A 140 -6.83 -9.09 -16.67
N MET A 141 -6.42 -8.48 -17.79
CA MET A 141 -5.56 -9.14 -18.76
C MET A 141 -4.17 -9.45 -18.19
N ASN A 142 -3.58 -8.53 -17.42
CA ASN A 142 -2.31 -8.80 -16.74
C ASN A 142 -2.41 -9.98 -15.78
N TYR A 143 -3.54 -10.17 -15.10
CA TYR A 143 -3.75 -11.33 -14.25
C TYR A 143 -3.81 -12.62 -15.07
N ILE A 144 -4.62 -12.65 -16.13
CA ILE A 144 -4.76 -13.81 -17.02
C ILE A 144 -3.41 -14.22 -17.60
N GLU A 145 -2.64 -13.25 -18.12
CA GLU A 145 -1.30 -13.48 -18.68
C GLU A 145 -0.30 -13.94 -17.63
N LYS A 146 -0.24 -13.27 -16.47
CA LYS A 146 0.72 -13.59 -15.39
C LYS A 146 0.50 -15.00 -14.83
N ASN A 147 -0.75 -15.46 -14.79
CA ASN A 147 -1.09 -16.81 -14.32
C ASN A 147 -1.12 -17.84 -15.47
N ASN A 148 -0.75 -17.44 -16.70
CA ASN A 148 -0.73 -18.29 -17.88
C ASN A 148 -2.07 -19.00 -18.13
N LEU A 149 -3.18 -18.29 -17.89
CA LEU A 149 -4.55 -18.76 -18.07
C LEU A 149 -5.02 -18.46 -19.49
N LYS A 150 -5.88 -19.31 -20.04
CA LYS A 150 -6.69 -18.92 -21.21
C LYS A 150 -7.91 -18.13 -20.71
N LEU A 151 -8.47 -17.30 -21.59
CA LEU A 151 -9.67 -16.54 -21.27
C LEU A 151 -10.85 -17.45 -20.84
N ILE A 152 -10.98 -18.62 -21.46
CA ILE A 152 -11.99 -19.62 -21.10
C ILE A 152 -11.75 -20.26 -19.71
N ASP A 153 -10.48 -20.44 -19.33
CA ASP A 153 -10.14 -21.00 -18.02
C ASP A 153 -10.48 -19.98 -16.93
N PHE A 154 -10.24 -18.70 -17.20
CA PHE A 154 -10.60 -17.60 -16.31
C PHE A 154 -12.13 -17.44 -16.21
N PHE A 155 -12.85 -17.48 -17.34
CA PHE A 155 -14.31 -17.44 -17.37
C PHE A 155 -14.92 -18.54 -16.49
N SER A 156 -14.45 -19.78 -16.66
CA SER A 156 -14.92 -20.94 -15.90
C SER A 156 -14.58 -20.90 -14.40
N GLN A 157 -13.64 -20.03 -13.98
CA GLN A 157 -13.35 -19.83 -12.56
C GLN A 157 -14.32 -18.86 -11.90
N LEU A 158 -14.91 -17.95 -12.68
CA LEU A 158 -15.88 -16.96 -12.23
C LEU A 158 -17.30 -17.51 -12.24
N ASP A 159 -17.70 -18.19 -13.32
CA ASP A 159 -19.00 -18.87 -13.47
C ASP A 159 -19.08 -20.06 -12.51
N LYS A 160 -19.67 -19.86 -11.32
CA LYS A 160 -19.72 -20.88 -10.26
C LYS A 160 -20.92 -21.80 -10.42
N ASP A 161 -22.02 -21.26 -10.91
CA ASP A 161 -23.26 -21.99 -11.05
C ASP A 161 -23.35 -22.74 -12.39
N GLY A 162 -22.42 -22.49 -13.32
CA GLY A 162 -22.34 -23.13 -14.62
C GLY A 162 -23.38 -22.60 -15.60
N SER A 163 -23.86 -21.38 -15.39
CA SER A 163 -24.87 -20.71 -16.22
C SER A 163 -24.34 -20.33 -17.60
N MET A 164 -23.02 -20.36 -17.82
CA MET A 164 -22.32 -19.81 -19.00
C MET A 164 -22.43 -18.30 -19.16
N CYS A 165 -22.87 -17.62 -18.10
CA CYS A 165 -22.83 -16.17 -17.93
C CYS A 165 -22.13 -15.85 -16.61
N ILE A 166 -21.65 -14.62 -16.45
CA ILE A 166 -21.05 -14.17 -15.20
C ILE A 166 -21.85 -12.98 -14.70
N SER A 167 -22.56 -13.17 -13.60
CA SER A 167 -23.30 -12.11 -12.93
C SER A 167 -22.37 -11.15 -12.17
N TYR A 168 -22.89 -9.97 -11.78
CA TYR A 168 -22.16 -9.02 -10.92
C TYR A 168 -21.58 -9.70 -9.67
N ASP A 169 -22.39 -10.50 -8.97
CA ASP A 169 -22.01 -11.14 -7.71
C ASP A 169 -20.90 -12.18 -7.94
N GLU A 170 -20.98 -12.96 -9.02
CA GLU A 170 -19.94 -13.92 -9.40
C GLU A 170 -18.65 -13.23 -9.84
N PHE A 171 -18.76 -12.09 -10.51
CA PHE A 171 -17.60 -11.28 -10.90
C PHE A 171 -16.92 -10.69 -9.66
N GLU A 172 -17.66 -10.06 -8.74
CA GLU A 172 -17.12 -9.49 -7.49
C GLU A 172 -16.46 -10.59 -6.64
N GLN A 173 -17.17 -11.69 -6.38
CA GLN A 173 -16.66 -12.80 -5.57
C GLN A 173 -15.45 -13.48 -6.25
N GLY A 174 -15.55 -13.75 -7.55
CA GLY A 174 -14.49 -14.44 -8.28
C GLY A 174 -13.21 -13.61 -8.39
N LEU A 175 -13.30 -12.28 -8.50
CA LEU A 175 -12.13 -11.39 -8.43
C LEU A 175 -11.48 -11.43 -7.04
N GLU A 176 -12.27 -11.42 -5.96
CA GLU A 176 -11.76 -11.48 -4.58
C GLU A 176 -11.06 -12.82 -4.30
N GLU A 177 -11.68 -13.95 -4.68
CA GLU A 177 -11.10 -15.30 -4.54
C GLU A 177 -9.76 -15.46 -5.28
N ASN A 178 -9.64 -14.83 -6.45
CA ASN A 178 -8.43 -14.84 -7.27
C ASN A 178 -7.39 -13.79 -6.83
N GLY A 179 -7.69 -13.00 -5.79
CA GLY A 179 -6.80 -11.97 -5.26
C GLY A 179 -6.63 -10.75 -6.18
N ILE A 180 -7.56 -10.53 -7.11
CA ILE A 180 -7.56 -9.40 -8.04
C ILE A 180 -8.24 -8.22 -7.35
N LYS A 181 -7.46 -7.17 -7.09
CA LYS A 181 -7.95 -5.97 -6.38
C LYS A 181 -8.53 -4.95 -7.36
N LEU A 182 -9.84 -5.00 -7.56
CA LEU A 182 -10.62 -3.96 -8.22
C LEU A 182 -11.53 -3.25 -7.20
N THR A 183 -11.76 -1.95 -7.40
CA THR A 183 -12.81 -1.24 -6.65
C THR A 183 -14.18 -1.47 -7.29
N LYS A 184 -15.26 -1.13 -6.58
CA LYS A 184 -16.63 -1.26 -7.10
C LYS A 184 -16.82 -0.47 -8.40
N GLU A 185 -16.28 0.75 -8.45
CA GLU A 185 -16.32 1.60 -9.65
C GLU A 185 -15.52 0.99 -10.81
N GLU A 186 -14.47 0.22 -10.53
CA GLU A 186 -13.69 -0.48 -11.55
C GLU A 186 -14.41 -1.72 -12.08
N ILE A 187 -15.22 -2.39 -11.24
CA ILE A 187 -16.05 -3.53 -11.63
C ILE A 187 -17.25 -3.05 -12.47
N GLU A 188 -17.94 -2.00 -12.02
CA GLU A 188 -19.03 -1.38 -12.77
C GLU A 188 -18.58 -0.93 -14.16
N LEU A 189 -17.40 -0.30 -14.25
CA LEU A 189 -16.83 0.08 -15.54
C LEU A 189 -16.54 -1.13 -16.44
N LEU A 190 -16.12 -2.27 -15.89
CA LEU A 190 -15.90 -3.49 -16.68
C LEU A 190 -17.20 -4.07 -17.20
N LEU A 191 -18.23 -4.11 -16.38
CA LEU A 191 -19.54 -4.60 -16.76
C LEU A 191 -20.12 -3.72 -17.87
N GLU A 192 -20.11 -2.40 -17.71
CA GLU A 192 -20.57 -1.45 -18.73
C GLU A 192 -19.82 -1.57 -20.07
N GLU A 193 -18.54 -1.98 -20.05
CA GLU A 193 -17.74 -2.15 -21.26
C GLU A 193 -17.87 -3.53 -21.91
N LEU A 194 -18.23 -4.56 -21.15
CA LEU A 194 -18.30 -5.95 -21.61
C LEU A 194 -19.73 -6.37 -21.99
N ASP A 195 -20.71 -6.02 -21.15
CA ASP A 195 -22.13 -6.30 -21.36
C ASP A 195 -22.66 -5.48 -22.55
N SER A 196 -22.67 -6.11 -23.72
CA SER A 196 -22.94 -5.44 -25.00
C SER A 196 -24.43 -5.46 -25.33
N ASP A 197 -25.15 -6.47 -24.83
CA ASP A 197 -26.59 -6.60 -25.04
C ASP A 197 -27.45 -6.02 -23.91
N GLY A 198 -26.82 -5.64 -22.79
CA GLY A 198 -27.41 -4.92 -21.68
C GLY A 198 -28.28 -5.80 -20.79
N ASP A 199 -28.03 -7.11 -20.77
CA ASP A 199 -28.80 -8.06 -19.96
C ASP A 199 -28.35 -8.10 -18.48
N GLY A 200 -27.22 -7.47 -18.17
CA GLY A 200 -26.66 -7.33 -16.83
C GLY A 200 -25.68 -8.44 -16.43
N ASP A 201 -25.47 -9.43 -17.30
CA ASP A 201 -24.51 -10.52 -17.13
C ASP A 201 -23.44 -10.46 -18.23
N ILE A 202 -22.26 -11.06 -18.00
CA ILE A 202 -21.22 -11.16 -19.04
C ILE A 202 -21.16 -12.59 -19.55
N ASN A 203 -21.50 -12.80 -20.81
CA ASN A 203 -21.30 -14.10 -21.45
C ASN A 203 -19.88 -14.25 -22.02
N PHE A 204 -19.48 -15.48 -22.37
CA PHE A 204 -18.12 -15.73 -22.87
C PHE A 204 -17.80 -14.95 -24.16
N SER A 205 -18.80 -14.74 -25.03
CA SER A 205 -18.60 -14.04 -26.29
C SER A 205 -18.33 -12.55 -26.11
N GLU A 206 -18.98 -11.94 -25.13
CA GLU A 206 -18.76 -10.55 -24.71
C GLU A 206 -17.38 -10.37 -24.11
N LEU A 207 -16.98 -11.25 -23.18
CA LEU A 207 -15.64 -11.22 -22.60
C LEU A 207 -14.54 -11.36 -23.68
N ALA A 208 -14.73 -12.26 -24.65
CA ALA A 208 -13.78 -12.48 -25.74
C ALA A 208 -13.73 -11.29 -26.72
N THR A 209 -14.87 -10.70 -27.04
CA THR A 209 -14.98 -9.53 -27.92
C THR A 209 -14.32 -8.33 -27.25
N GLY A 210 -14.68 -8.02 -26.01
CA GLY A 210 -14.09 -6.93 -25.24
C GLY A 210 -12.58 -7.08 -25.07
N HIS A 211 -12.05 -8.30 -24.86
CA HIS A 211 -10.60 -8.54 -24.85
C HIS A 211 -9.94 -8.14 -26.18
N THR A 212 -10.55 -8.54 -27.30
CA THR A 212 -10.01 -8.31 -28.64
C THR A 212 -10.01 -6.81 -28.96
N GLU A 213 -11.15 -6.14 -28.75
CA GLU A 213 -11.30 -4.71 -29.02
C GLU A 213 -10.37 -3.86 -28.13
N PHE A 214 -10.23 -4.23 -26.86
CA PHE A 214 -9.32 -3.54 -25.94
C PHE A 214 -7.86 -3.67 -26.40
N LYS A 215 -7.47 -4.86 -26.86
CA LYS A 215 -6.12 -5.11 -27.38
C LYS A 215 -5.85 -4.30 -28.66
N GLU A 216 -6.78 -4.29 -29.61
CA GLU A 216 -6.64 -3.48 -30.83
C GLU A 216 -6.55 -1.98 -30.53
N ARG A 217 -7.38 -1.49 -29.61
CA ARG A 217 -7.36 -0.08 -29.19
C ARG A 217 -6.03 0.33 -28.56
N THR A 218 -5.46 -0.53 -27.72
CA THR A 218 -4.18 -0.26 -27.05
C THR A 218 -2.98 -0.37 -28.00
N ASP A 219 -2.97 -1.36 -28.90
CA ASP A 219 -1.95 -1.52 -29.93
C ASP A 219 -1.94 -0.34 -30.92
N ASN A 220 -3.12 0.17 -31.29
CA ASN A 220 -3.25 1.33 -32.16
C ASN A 220 -2.71 2.62 -31.49
N ILE A 221 -2.99 2.84 -30.20
CA ILE A 221 -2.46 3.99 -29.46
C ILE A 221 -0.93 3.94 -29.38
N ASN A 222 -0.35 2.77 -29.08
CA ASN A 222 1.10 2.59 -29.01
C ASN A 222 1.77 2.79 -30.38
N THR A 223 1.13 2.36 -31.46
CA THR A 223 1.61 2.58 -32.84
C THR A 223 1.61 4.05 -33.22
N ILE A 224 0.58 4.82 -32.83
CA ILE A 224 0.49 6.27 -33.11
C ILE A 224 1.54 7.07 -32.30
N LEU A 225 1.76 6.69 -31.03
CA LEU A 225 2.74 7.34 -30.15
C LEU A 225 4.20 7.07 -30.58
N THR A 226 4.49 5.89 -31.12
CA THR A 226 5.82 5.54 -31.64
C THR A 226 6.09 6.16 -33.02
N ALA A 227 5.07 6.31 -33.87
CA ALA A 227 5.18 6.96 -35.17
C ALA A 227 5.38 8.49 -35.11
N SER A 228 5.06 9.11 -33.96
CA SER A 228 5.14 10.55 -33.74
C SER A 228 6.47 11.01 -33.12
N GLN A 229 7.41 10.10 -32.81
CA GLN A 229 8.76 10.45 -32.36
C GLN A 229 9.61 10.90 -33.57
N PRO A 230 10.19 12.12 -33.58
CA PRO A 230 11.02 12.58 -34.70
C PRO A 230 12.23 11.66 -34.85
N ARG A 231 12.48 11.18 -36.07
CA ARG A 231 13.67 10.38 -36.40
C ARG A 231 14.94 11.15 -35.97
N PRO A 232 15.91 10.49 -35.30
CA PRO A 232 17.15 11.15 -34.95
C PRO A 232 17.85 11.62 -36.22
N LEU A 233 18.26 12.89 -36.22
CA LEU A 233 19.07 13.47 -37.29
C LEU A 233 20.41 12.71 -37.32
N THR A 234 20.56 11.83 -38.31
CA THR A 234 21.85 11.20 -38.61
C THR A 234 22.83 12.28 -39.03
N THR A 235 23.95 12.38 -38.31
CA THR A 235 25.09 13.25 -38.62
C THR A 235 25.94 12.66 -39.72
#